data_AF-A0A8H4B001-F1
#
_entry.id   AF-A0A8H4B001-F1
#
_cell.length_a   1.000
_cell.length_b   1.000
_cell.length_c   1.000
_cell.angle_alpha   90.00
_cell.angle_beta   90.00
_cell.angle_gamma   90.00
#
_symmetry.space_group_name_H-M   'P 1'
#
loop_
_entity.id
_entity.type
_entity.pdbx_description
1 polymer ?
#
loop_
_entity_poly.entity_id
_entity_poly.type
_entity_poly.pdbx_seq_one_letter_code
_entity_poly.pdbx_strand_id
1 'polypeptide(L)'
;MDKQVDDPSRLEQKLDNLRTKVRTESPTGGSKGSRLDELESRNFTLEEEVKDLKIQLNDKQNEFSKAQELVNKRTADLEKTKMEYEEKLKKMRGIFNAANKTINELRQNVASKNTEIEELKAKIESLEEKDQKTKSTADESRKSVEKLTTEMHSQAAMYNAQIEQLESKLRQATQHTTQVKAEFQQYKIRAHALLEQKKNTNADNSRPDTSELIATNKKLETDLSFKTTELKYAHNTIKAVENDLKRALELNAHLEKELEKAQKTARENTDSIKEIQEKLQELSKENVTLQEALREAKANYTASVKDFDDKLSKSTDVIKKNLQQKLEENEQLQSISEQLGEELTKLREELSQRIEQVDDLKKQLAAVKAPLTLRTNIRKDDSRPSSPSPSLKTLSRPSSTHNSLSDLLSDTEGRISMVSTSSLESSDKEKDYIMKLKHMAEMLNESEYQVQKLTEQEKFLKEEIRKLDRTEKRQNLNVEYLKNVVLKFFESNHVDREPLVPVISTILQLSPEETMSLKENAIQSPSSPVVLGFGVL
;
A
#
# COMPACT_ATOMS: atom_id res chain seq x y z
N MET A 1 -33.98 58.64 -17.30
CA MET A 1 -35.29 59.14 -17.74
C MET A 1 -35.71 60.22 -16.77
N ASP A 2 -35.47 61.44 -17.22
CA ASP A 2 -35.76 62.70 -16.57
C ASP A 2 -37.23 62.81 -16.15
N LYS A 3 -37.46 63.18 -14.89
CA LYS A 3 -38.75 63.70 -14.45
C LYS A 3 -38.64 65.22 -14.45
N GLN A 4 -39.07 65.80 -15.57
CA GLN A 4 -39.36 67.22 -15.68
C GLN A 4 -40.59 67.49 -14.80
N VAL A 5 -40.38 68.17 -13.67
CA VAL A 5 -41.43 68.61 -12.75
C VAL A 5 -42.10 69.81 -13.40
N ASP A 6 -43.33 69.62 -13.88
CA ASP A 6 -44.17 70.72 -14.36
C ASP A 6 -44.57 71.61 -13.18
N ASP A 7 -44.17 72.88 -13.28
CA ASP A 7 -44.37 73.96 -12.31
C ASP A 7 -45.87 74.34 -12.20
N PRO A 8 -46.50 74.20 -11.02
CA PRO A 8 -47.93 74.50 -10.81
C PRO A 8 -48.27 75.99 -11.04
N SER A 9 -47.28 76.88 -11.01
CA SER A 9 -47.45 78.33 -11.24
C SER A 9 -47.93 78.66 -12.66
N ARG A 10 -47.59 77.81 -13.65
CA ARG A 10 -47.96 78.02 -15.05
C ARG A 10 -49.42 77.64 -15.34
N LEU A 11 -50.01 76.79 -14.52
CA LEU A 11 -51.43 76.42 -14.57
C LEU A 11 -52.31 77.48 -13.90
N GLU A 12 -51.86 78.07 -12.79
CA GLU A 12 -52.55 79.20 -12.14
C GLU A 12 -52.59 80.44 -13.03
N GLN A 13 -51.49 80.75 -13.73
CA GLN A 13 -51.44 81.89 -14.65
C GLN A 13 -52.34 81.71 -15.89
N LYS A 14 -52.57 80.45 -16.32
CA LYS A 14 -53.57 80.14 -17.36
C LYS A 14 -54.99 80.26 -16.84
N LEU A 15 -55.24 79.86 -15.60
CA LEU A 15 -56.55 79.98 -14.94
C LEU A 15 -56.96 81.45 -14.77
N ASP A 16 -56.05 82.34 -14.37
CA ASP A 16 -56.35 83.78 -14.24
C ASP A 16 -56.56 84.47 -15.60
N ASN A 17 -55.82 84.06 -16.63
CA ASN A 17 -56.04 84.53 -18.00
C ASN A 17 -57.37 84.03 -18.60
N LEU A 18 -57.85 82.85 -18.19
CA LEU A 18 -59.20 82.39 -18.53
C LEU A 18 -60.28 83.13 -17.73
N ARG A 19 -60.03 83.43 -16.45
CA ARG A 19 -60.97 84.14 -15.58
C ARG A 19 -61.19 85.59 -15.98
N THR A 20 -60.14 86.25 -16.47
CA THR A 20 -60.23 87.61 -17.03
C THR A 20 -60.92 87.64 -18.39
N LYS A 21 -60.73 86.61 -19.22
CA LYS A 21 -61.35 86.53 -20.56
C LYS A 21 -62.84 86.16 -20.54
N VAL A 22 -63.33 85.52 -19.47
CA VAL A 22 -64.77 85.24 -19.26
C VAL A 22 -65.53 86.47 -18.75
N ARG A 23 -64.85 87.50 -18.21
CA ARG A 23 -65.51 88.67 -17.61
C ARG A 23 -65.83 89.79 -18.61
N THR A 24 -65.34 89.73 -19.85
CA THR A 24 -65.46 90.80 -20.85
C THR A 24 -66.34 90.48 -22.06
N GLU A 25 -67.00 89.31 -22.11
CA GLU A 25 -67.94 88.99 -23.19
C GLU A 25 -69.28 88.53 -22.60
N SER A 26 -70.22 89.47 -22.50
CA SER A 26 -71.65 89.20 -22.30
C SER A 26 -72.42 89.53 -23.59
N PRO A 27 -73.57 88.87 -23.80
CA PRO A 27 -73.84 88.17 -25.05
C PRO A 27 -74.80 88.91 -25.96
N THR A 28 -74.56 88.87 -27.28
CA THR A 28 -75.58 89.15 -28.28
C THR A 28 -76.65 88.05 -28.22
N GLY A 29 -77.78 88.39 -27.59
CA GLY A 29 -78.99 87.59 -27.56
C GLY A 29 -79.62 87.54 -28.95
N GLY A 30 -79.81 86.33 -29.47
CA GLY A 30 -80.39 86.10 -30.80
C GLY A 30 -80.22 84.67 -31.32
N SER A 31 -79.39 83.85 -30.67
CA SER A 31 -79.19 82.43 -31.02
C SER A 31 -78.97 81.58 -29.76
N LYS A 32 -79.83 81.75 -28.73
CA LYS A 32 -79.70 80.95 -27.50
C LYS A 32 -80.33 79.55 -27.62
N GLY A 33 -81.40 79.39 -28.41
CA GLY A 33 -82.03 78.09 -28.67
C GLY A 33 -81.18 77.19 -29.58
N SER A 34 -80.81 77.69 -30.77
CA SER A 34 -79.94 76.97 -31.71
C SER A 34 -78.58 76.58 -31.11
N ARG A 35 -77.99 77.48 -30.30
CA ARG A 35 -76.72 77.19 -29.61
C ARG A 35 -76.89 76.20 -28.46
N LEU A 36 -78.06 76.12 -27.83
CA LEU A 36 -78.35 75.10 -26.81
C LEU A 36 -78.53 73.74 -27.45
N ASP A 37 -79.27 73.66 -28.56
CA ASP A 37 -79.48 72.42 -29.33
C ASP A 37 -78.16 71.90 -29.94
N GLU A 38 -77.30 72.80 -30.43
CA GLU A 38 -75.94 72.46 -30.87
C GLU A 38 -75.05 71.97 -29.72
N LEU A 39 -75.16 72.58 -28.54
CA LEU A 39 -74.43 72.15 -27.34
C LEU A 39 -74.95 70.81 -26.82
N GLU A 40 -76.26 70.55 -26.91
CA GLU A 40 -76.90 69.30 -26.48
C GLU A 40 -76.56 68.15 -27.43
N SER A 41 -76.59 68.40 -28.74
CA SER A 41 -76.11 67.47 -29.76
C SER A 41 -74.62 67.16 -29.59
N ARG A 42 -73.80 68.19 -29.30
CA ARG A 42 -72.38 68.00 -29.01
C ARG A 42 -72.14 67.24 -27.70
N ASN A 43 -72.95 67.47 -26.67
CA ASN A 43 -72.90 66.71 -25.42
C ASN A 43 -73.26 65.26 -25.64
N PHE A 44 -74.30 64.98 -26.44
CA PHE A 44 -74.68 63.63 -26.81
C PHE A 44 -73.55 62.90 -27.56
N THR A 45 -72.93 63.55 -28.56
CA THR A 45 -71.77 62.96 -29.26
C THR A 45 -70.58 62.74 -28.32
N LEU A 46 -70.33 63.65 -27.38
CA LEU A 46 -69.26 63.49 -26.38
C LEU A 46 -69.57 62.38 -25.38
N GLU A 47 -70.84 62.20 -24.98
CA GLU A 47 -71.27 61.09 -24.13
C GLU A 47 -71.12 59.74 -24.83
N GLU A 48 -71.39 59.69 -26.13
CA GLU A 48 -71.20 58.50 -26.95
C GLU A 48 -69.71 58.19 -27.16
N GLU A 49 -68.88 59.19 -27.47
CA GLU A 49 -67.42 59.06 -27.51
C GLU A 49 -66.84 58.59 -26.16
N VAL A 50 -67.33 59.12 -25.04
CA VAL A 50 -66.90 58.68 -23.70
C VAL A 50 -67.31 57.24 -23.43
N LYS A 51 -68.49 56.79 -23.87
CA LYS A 51 -68.90 55.38 -23.77
C LYS A 51 -67.99 54.48 -24.60
N ASP A 52 -67.69 54.85 -25.84
CA ASP A 52 -66.80 54.09 -26.72
C ASP A 52 -65.38 54.01 -26.15
N LEU A 53 -64.84 55.14 -25.66
CA LEU A 53 -63.55 55.16 -24.97
C LEU A 53 -63.55 54.28 -23.71
N LYS A 54 -64.66 54.22 -22.99
CA LYS A 54 -64.79 53.37 -21.79
C LYS A 54 -64.82 51.88 -22.15
N ILE A 55 -65.47 51.52 -23.26
CA ILE A 55 -65.46 50.14 -23.79
C ILE A 55 -64.04 49.79 -24.24
N GLN A 56 -63.38 50.65 -25.03
CA GLN A 56 -62.00 50.44 -25.47
C GLN A 56 -61.02 50.32 -24.28
N LEU A 57 -61.18 51.15 -23.26
CA LEU A 57 -60.37 51.06 -22.03
C LEU A 57 -60.58 49.71 -21.34
N ASN A 58 -61.82 49.24 -21.26
CA ASN A 58 -62.15 47.95 -20.65
C ASN A 58 -61.59 46.78 -21.46
N ASP A 59 -61.65 46.85 -22.79
CA ASP A 59 -61.06 45.84 -23.68
C ASP A 59 -59.53 45.83 -23.57
N LYS A 60 -58.90 47.00 -23.53
CA LYS A 60 -57.45 47.13 -23.29
C LYS A 60 -57.05 46.65 -21.91
N GLN A 61 -57.88 46.89 -20.89
CA GLN A 61 -57.66 46.35 -19.54
C GLN A 61 -57.73 44.82 -19.53
N ASN A 62 -58.70 44.22 -20.24
CA ASN A 62 -58.81 42.77 -20.38
C ASN A 62 -57.63 42.16 -21.17
N GLU A 63 -57.19 42.80 -22.23
CA GLU A 63 -55.98 42.41 -22.98
C GLU A 63 -54.74 42.48 -22.08
N PHE A 64 -54.59 43.55 -21.30
CA PHE A 64 -53.50 43.72 -20.34
C PHE A 64 -53.52 42.63 -19.26
N SER A 65 -54.70 42.32 -18.69
CA SER A 65 -54.86 41.22 -17.73
C SER A 65 -54.46 39.86 -18.33
N LYS A 66 -54.89 39.55 -19.56
CA LYS A 66 -54.50 38.31 -20.25
C LYS A 66 -53.00 38.25 -20.53
N ALA A 67 -52.40 39.36 -20.95
CA ALA A 67 -50.96 39.46 -21.17
C ALA A 67 -50.18 39.26 -19.86
N GLN A 68 -50.65 39.88 -18.77
CA GLN A 68 -50.06 39.73 -17.43
C GLN A 68 -50.11 38.28 -16.94
N GLU A 69 -51.24 37.59 -17.12
CA GLU A 69 -51.36 36.16 -16.79
C GLU A 69 -50.42 35.29 -17.63
N LEU A 70 -50.30 35.57 -18.93
CA LEU A 70 -49.42 34.82 -19.83
C LEU A 70 -47.95 35.02 -19.48
N VAL A 71 -47.55 36.26 -19.13
CA VAL A 71 -46.22 36.56 -18.59
C VAL A 71 -46.01 35.77 -17.30
N ASN A 72 -46.89 35.90 -16.30
CA ASN A 72 -46.76 35.19 -15.02
C ASN A 72 -46.63 33.67 -15.20
N LYS A 73 -47.41 33.07 -16.11
CA LYS A 73 -47.31 31.65 -16.45
C LYS A 73 -45.95 31.30 -17.05
N ARG A 74 -45.46 32.08 -18.01
CA ARG A 74 -44.12 31.88 -18.59
C ARG A 74 -43.01 32.05 -17.57
N THR A 75 -43.11 33.03 -16.66
CA THR A 75 -42.11 33.23 -15.60
C THR A 75 -42.07 32.04 -14.64
N ALA A 76 -43.24 31.49 -14.29
CA ALA A 76 -43.33 30.28 -13.46
C ALA A 76 -42.75 29.04 -14.14
N ASP A 77 -43.05 28.84 -15.43
CA ASP A 77 -42.48 27.74 -16.22
C ASP A 77 -40.94 27.88 -16.34
N LEU A 78 -40.45 29.11 -16.56
CA LEU A 78 -39.02 29.39 -16.61
C LEU A 78 -38.33 29.08 -15.27
N GLU A 79 -38.89 29.53 -14.14
CA GLU A 79 -38.32 29.24 -12.81
C GLU A 79 -38.32 27.74 -12.51
N LYS A 80 -39.38 27.02 -12.91
CA LYS A 80 -39.43 25.56 -12.79
C LYS A 80 -38.28 24.89 -13.57
N THR A 81 -38.09 25.26 -14.85
CA THR A 81 -37.00 24.68 -15.65
C THR A 81 -35.62 25.03 -15.09
N LYS A 82 -35.45 26.25 -14.57
CA LYS A 82 -34.22 26.68 -13.91
C LYS A 82 -33.92 25.85 -12.66
N MET A 83 -34.91 25.61 -11.81
CA MET A 83 -34.77 24.72 -10.65
C MET A 83 -34.38 23.30 -11.05
N GLU A 84 -34.99 22.74 -12.10
CA GLU A 84 -34.62 21.41 -12.62
C GLU A 84 -33.16 21.36 -13.11
N TYR A 85 -32.66 22.42 -13.77
CA TYR A 85 -31.26 22.51 -14.18
C TYR A 85 -30.30 22.67 -12.99
N GLU A 86 -30.68 23.47 -11.98
CA GLU A 86 -29.90 23.62 -10.74
C GLU A 86 -29.77 22.29 -9.98
N GLU A 87 -30.85 21.50 -9.89
CA GLU A 87 -30.78 20.16 -9.30
C GLU A 87 -29.88 19.21 -10.08
N LYS A 88 -29.96 19.22 -11.42
CA LYS A 88 -29.08 18.41 -12.29
C LYS A 88 -27.62 18.82 -12.11
N LEU A 89 -27.31 20.12 -12.04
CA LEU A 89 -25.97 20.63 -11.77
C LEU A 89 -25.47 20.20 -10.38
N LYS A 90 -26.33 20.23 -9.36
CA LYS A 90 -25.99 19.77 -8.01
C LYS A 90 -25.66 18.27 -7.99
N LYS A 91 -26.46 17.44 -8.67
CA LYS A 91 -26.19 16.00 -8.83
C LYS A 91 -24.88 15.75 -9.58
N MET A 92 -24.64 16.46 -10.69
CA MET A 92 -23.42 16.34 -11.48
C MET A 92 -22.17 16.74 -10.68
N ARG A 93 -22.24 17.83 -9.89
CA ARG A 93 -21.16 18.20 -8.95
C ARG A 93 -20.91 17.13 -7.89
N GLY A 94 -21.96 16.51 -7.36
CA GLY A 94 -21.85 15.39 -6.42
C GLY A 94 -21.09 14.21 -7.01
N ILE A 95 -21.46 13.79 -8.23
CA ILE A 95 -20.79 12.70 -8.96
C ILE A 95 -19.33 13.08 -9.26
N PHE A 96 -19.07 14.31 -9.69
CA PHE A 96 -17.71 14.77 -9.99
C PHE A 96 -16.81 14.78 -8.74
N ASN A 97 -17.34 15.23 -7.60
CA ASN A 97 -16.63 15.21 -6.34
C ASN A 97 -16.37 13.78 -5.85
N ALA A 98 -17.34 12.88 -5.99
CA ALA A 98 -17.16 11.47 -5.68
C ALA A 98 -16.08 10.84 -6.57
N ALA A 99 -16.14 11.05 -7.89
CA ALA A 99 -15.14 10.56 -8.84
C ALA A 99 -13.74 11.12 -8.55
N ASN A 100 -13.62 12.42 -8.22
CA ASN A 100 -12.33 13.01 -7.81
C ASN A 100 -11.78 12.38 -6.54
N LYS A 101 -12.65 12.07 -5.56
CA LYS A 101 -12.24 11.37 -4.34
C LYS A 101 -11.70 9.98 -4.67
N THR A 102 -12.41 9.20 -5.50
CA THR A 102 -11.96 7.87 -5.93
C THR A 102 -10.66 7.94 -6.73
N ILE A 103 -10.49 8.92 -7.62
CA ILE A 103 -9.25 9.12 -8.37
C ILE A 103 -8.08 9.42 -7.44
N ASN A 104 -8.28 10.25 -6.42
CA ASN A 104 -7.23 10.56 -5.45
C ASN A 104 -6.85 9.35 -4.60
N GLU A 105 -7.84 8.57 -4.16
CA GLU A 105 -7.61 7.30 -3.45
C GLU A 105 -6.84 6.31 -4.32
N LEU A 106 -7.22 6.16 -5.60
CA LEU A 106 -6.48 5.31 -6.56
C LEU A 106 -5.05 5.80 -6.78
N ARG A 107 -4.83 7.12 -6.89
CA ARG A 107 -3.47 7.68 -7.02
C ARG A 107 -2.61 7.40 -5.79
N GLN A 108 -3.18 7.51 -4.59
CA GLN A 108 -2.48 7.19 -3.35
C GLN A 108 -2.17 5.68 -3.25
N ASN A 109 -3.10 4.82 -3.65
CA ASN A 109 -2.89 3.37 -3.72
C ASN A 109 -1.80 3.00 -4.74
N VAL A 110 -1.78 3.64 -5.91
CA VAL A 110 -0.71 3.42 -6.90
C VAL A 110 0.64 3.88 -6.35
N ALA A 111 0.70 5.03 -5.65
CA ALA A 111 1.93 5.51 -5.04
C ALA A 111 2.47 4.54 -3.97
N SER A 112 1.61 4.06 -3.06
CA SER A 112 2.00 3.08 -2.03
C SER A 112 2.39 1.71 -2.62
N LYS A 113 1.71 1.25 -3.68
CA LYS A 113 2.11 0.02 -4.38
C LYS A 113 3.44 0.19 -5.11
N ASN A 114 3.73 1.36 -5.66
CA ASN A 114 5.04 1.64 -6.27
C ASN A 114 6.16 1.65 -5.22
N THR A 115 5.94 2.21 -4.03
CA THR A 115 6.94 2.14 -2.95
C THR A 115 7.19 0.69 -2.50
N GLU A 116 6.14 -0.10 -2.34
CA GLU A 116 6.25 -1.54 -2.01
C GLU A 116 7.01 -2.32 -3.10
N ILE A 117 6.78 -2.02 -4.38
CA ILE A 117 7.51 -2.63 -5.50
C ILE A 117 9.00 -2.28 -5.44
N GLU A 118 9.37 -1.02 -5.17
CA GLU A 118 10.77 -0.61 -5.06
C GLU A 118 11.46 -1.25 -3.85
N GLU A 119 10.77 -1.36 -2.70
CA GLU A 119 11.28 -2.08 -1.53
C GLU A 119 11.50 -3.58 -1.83
N LEU A 120 10.56 -4.23 -2.51
CA LEU A 120 10.69 -5.63 -2.90
C LEU A 120 11.83 -5.84 -3.89
N LYS A 121 12.02 -4.93 -4.86
CA LYS A 121 13.17 -4.98 -5.78
C LYS A 121 14.49 -4.86 -5.04
N ALA A 122 14.62 -3.90 -4.12
CA ALA A 122 15.83 -3.72 -3.32
C ALA A 122 16.13 -4.97 -2.47
N LYS A 123 15.08 -5.63 -1.95
CA LYS A 123 15.24 -6.89 -1.20
C LYS A 123 15.68 -8.05 -2.09
N ILE A 124 15.16 -8.14 -3.31
CA ILE A 124 15.60 -9.15 -4.30
C ILE A 124 17.07 -8.93 -4.63
N GLU A 125 17.48 -7.70 -4.95
CA GLU A 125 18.88 -7.37 -5.29
C GLU A 125 19.83 -7.69 -4.13
N SER A 126 19.44 -7.38 -2.88
CA SER A 126 20.23 -7.75 -1.70
C SER A 126 20.34 -9.27 -1.48
N LEU A 127 19.28 -10.02 -1.80
CA LEU A 127 19.32 -11.49 -1.72
C LEU A 127 20.17 -12.10 -2.82
N GLU A 128 20.11 -11.57 -4.04
CA GLU A 128 20.97 -11.97 -5.16
C GLU A 128 22.45 -11.72 -4.85
N GLU A 129 22.79 -10.58 -4.26
CA GLU A 129 24.16 -10.27 -3.84
C GLU A 129 24.66 -11.26 -2.76
N LYS A 130 23.79 -11.59 -1.78
CA LYS A 130 24.12 -12.59 -0.75
C LYS A 130 24.30 -13.99 -1.35
N ASP A 131 23.44 -14.40 -2.28
CA ASP A 131 23.55 -15.70 -2.96
C ASP A 131 24.84 -15.79 -3.78
N GLN A 132 25.21 -14.72 -4.48
CA GLN A 132 26.46 -14.67 -5.23
C GLN A 132 27.68 -14.78 -4.29
N LYS A 133 27.63 -14.13 -3.12
CA LYS A 133 28.70 -14.20 -2.11
C LYS A 133 28.81 -15.60 -1.48
N THR A 134 27.69 -16.20 -1.10
CA THR A 134 27.70 -17.58 -0.56
C THR A 134 28.21 -18.57 -1.60
N LYS A 135 27.83 -18.41 -2.87
CA LYS A 135 28.34 -19.23 -3.97
C LYS A 135 29.85 -19.11 -4.16
N SER A 136 30.40 -17.89 -4.12
CA SER A 136 31.86 -17.67 -4.19
C SER A 136 32.59 -18.34 -3.03
N THR A 137 32.09 -18.19 -1.79
CA THR A 137 32.69 -18.84 -0.62
C THR A 137 32.58 -20.37 -0.65
N ALA A 138 31.47 -20.91 -1.20
CA ALA A 138 31.31 -22.34 -1.43
C ALA A 138 32.32 -22.86 -2.48
N ASP A 139 32.56 -22.11 -3.56
CA ASP A 139 33.54 -22.48 -4.57
C ASP A 139 34.98 -22.41 -4.04
N GLU A 140 35.31 -21.43 -3.21
CA GLU A 140 36.60 -21.33 -2.54
C GLU A 140 36.85 -22.47 -1.56
N SER A 141 35.86 -22.78 -0.70
CA SER A 141 35.95 -23.92 0.22
C SER A 141 36.05 -25.24 -0.53
N ARG A 142 35.29 -25.43 -1.62
CA ARG A 142 35.41 -26.60 -2.49
C ARG A 142 36.81 -26.75 -3.09
N LYS A 143 37.40 -25.67 -3.60
CA LYS A 143 38.79 -25.68 -4.11
C LYS A 143 39.80 -26.02 -3.02
N SER A 144 39.59 -25.53 -1.80
CA SER A 144 40.44 -25.84 -0.65
C SER A 144 40.37 -27.33 -0.29
N VAL A 145 39.15 -27.89 -0.20
CA VAL A 145 38.93 -29.32 0.06
C VAL A 145 39.55 -30.18 -1.02
N GLU A 146 39.42 -29.81 -2.30
CA GLU A 146 40.02 -30.54 -3.42
C GLU A 146 41.55 -30.56 -3.32
N LYS A 147 42.18 -29.41 -3.02
CA LYS A 147 43.64 -29.34 -2.77
C LYS A 147 44.06 -30.26 -1.61
N LEU A 148 43.40 -30.14 -0.46
CA LEU A 148 43.71 -30.97 0.71
C LEU A 148 43.54 -32.46 0.43
N THR A 149 42.50 -32.82 -0.34
CA THR A 149 42.24 -34.20 -0.74
C THR A 149 43.34 -34.74 -1.65
N THR A 150 43.80 -33.93 -2.63
CA THR A 150 44.92 -34.32 -3.50
C THR A 150 46.23 -34.46 -2.73
N GLU A 151 46.47 -33.61 -1.74
CA GLU A 151 47.67 -33.68 -0.89
C GLU A 151 47.63 -34.89 0.06
N MET A 152 46.48 -35.19 0.67
CA MET A 152 46.28 -36.42 1.42
C MET A 152 46.50 -37.66 0.56
N HIS A 153 45.99 -37.67 -0.69
CA HIS A 153 46.16 -38.81 -1.58
C HIS A 153 47.61 -39.00 -2.00
N SER A 154 48.35 -37.91 -2.29
CA SER A 154 49.78 -37.99 -2.62
C SER A 154 50.60 -38.47 -1.43
N GLN A 155 50.30 -37.99 -0.23
CA GLN A 155 50.97 -38.40 1.00
C GLN A 155 50.69 -39.88 1.33
N ALA A 156 49.45 -40.33 1.18
CA ALA A 156 49.09 -41.74 1.32
C ALA A 156 49.84 -42.63 0.32
N ALA A 157 49.97 -42.20 -0.94
CA ALA A 157 50.75 -42.92 -1.94
C ALA A 157 52.24 -43.00 -1.56
N MET A 158 52.83 -41.93 -1.02
CA MET A 158 54.21 -41.93 -0.53
C MET A 158 54.42 -42.89 0.64
N TYR A 159 53.53 -42.89 1.64
CA TYR A 159 53.62 -43.81 2.76
C TYR A 159 53.44 -45.26 2.33
N ASN A 160 52.51 -45.55 1.41
CA ASN A 160 52.35 -46.89 0.85
C ASN A 160 53.61 -47.37 0.12
N ALA A 161 54.24 -46.52 -0.70
CA ALA A 161 55.50 -46.85 -1.36
C ALA A 161 56.64 -47.12 -0.35
N GLN A 162 56.70 -46.36 0.76
CA GLN A 162 57.67 -46.58 1.82
C GLN A 162 57.42 -47.89 2.57
N ILE A 163 56.15 -48.24 2.83
CA ILE A 163 55.76 -49.53 3.43
C ILE A 163 56.22 -50.67 2.52
N GLU A 164 55.90 -50.63 1.22
CA GLU A 164 56.35 -51.65 0.25
C GLU A 164 57.87 -51.80 0.22
N GLN A 165 58.61 -50.68 0.26
CA GLN A 165 60.07 -50.72 0.31
C GLN A 165 60.60 -51.37 1.60
N LEU A 166 60.01 -51.05 2.75
CA LEU A 166 60.39 -51.64 4.04
C LEU A 166 60.03 -53.12 4.11
N GLU A 167 58.87 -53.52 3.60
CA GLU A 167 58.47 -54.93 3.49
C GLU A 167 59.43 -55.71 2.58
N SER A 168 59.86 -55.14 1.46
CA SER A 168 60.86 -55.74 0.58
C SER A 168 62.20 -55.95 1.30
N LYS A 169 62.68 -54.93 2.02
CA LYS A 169 63.91 -55.05 2.85
C LYS A 169 63.76 -56.09 3.95
N LEU A 170 62.61 -56.15 4.62
CA LEU A 170 62.32 -57.14 5.65
C LEU A 170 62.35 -58.56 5.07
N ARG A 171 61.75 -58.77 3.88
CA ARG A 171 61.81 -60.07 3.17
C ARG A 171 63.24 -60.45 2.83
N GLN A 172 64.05 -59.53 2.31
CA GLN A 172 65.46 -59.78 1.99
C GLN A 172 66.28 -60.12 3.24
N ALA A 173 66.14 -59.35 4.32
CA ALA A 173 66.84 -59.60 5.59
C ALA A 173 66.41 -60.92 6.23
N THR A 174 65.13 -61.26 6.13
CA THR A 174 64.59 -62.55 6.58
C THR A 174 65.20 -63.68 5.78
N GLN A 175 65.23 -63.58 4.44
CA GLN A 175 65.83 -64.57 3.54
C GLN A 175 67.32 -64.80 3.87
N HIS A 176 68.08 -63.71 4.02
CA HIS A 176 69.50 -63.76 4.40
C HIS A 176 69.68 -64.43 5.77
N THR A 177 68.84 -64.10 6.76
CA THR A 177 68.89 -64.72 8.08
C THR A 177 68.60 -66.22 8.02
N THR A 178 67.60 -66.65 7.23
CA THR A 178 67.35 -68.09 7.00
C THR A 178 68.51 -68.78 6.31
N GLN A 179 69.14 -68.14 5.33
CA GLN A 179 70.30 -68.70 4.63
C GLN A 179 71.48 -68.87 5.59
N VAL A 180 71.84 -67.82 6.34
CA VAL A 180 72.93 -67.89 7.34
C VAL A 180 72.63 -68.93 8.42
N LYS A 181 71.38 -69.04 8.88
CA LYS A 181 70.97 -70.10 9.82
C LYS A 181 71.19 -71.49 9.22
N ALA A 182 70.84 -71.71 7.95
CA ALA A 182 71.07 -72.97 7.27
C ALA A 182 72.56 -73.28 7.11
N GLU A 183 73.36 -72.30 6.68
CA GLU A 183 74.83 -72.40 6.58
C GLU A 183 75.47 -72.69 7.94
N PHE A 184 74.98 -72.06 9.01
CA PHE A 184 75.43 -72.30 10.38
C PHE A 184 75.09 -73.72 10.86
N GLN A 185 73.88 -74.24 10.56
CA GLN A 185 73.54 -75.63 10.88
C GLN A 185 74.45 -76.61 10.14
N GLN A 186 74.73 -76.37 8.85
CA GLN A 186 75.69 -77.16 8.09
C GLN A 186 77.11 -77.07 8.67
N TYR A 187 77.53 -75.87 9.11
CA TYR A 187 78.79 -75.69 9.81
C TYR A 187 78.82 -76.48 11.13
N LYS A 188 77.75 -76.46 11.93
CA LYS A 188 77.64 -77.22 13.18
C LYS A 188 77.80 -78.72 12.94
N ILE A 189 77.18 -79.27 11.89
CA ILE A 189 77.33 -80.68 11.50
C ILE A 189 78.80 -80.97 11.12
N ARG A 190 79.41 -80.12 10.29
CA ARG A 190 80.84 -80.26 9.89
C ARG A 190 81.79 -80.17 11.09
N ALA A 191 81.56 -79.22 12.00
CA ALA A 191 82.35 -79.04 13.21
C ALA A 191 82.17 -80.21 14.19
N HIS A 192 80.96 -80.76 14.31
CA HIS A 192 80.69 -81.95 15.12
C HIS A 192 81.39 -83.19 14.56
N ALA A 193 81.43 -83.36 13.24
CA ALA A 193 82.20 -84.44 12.59
C ALA A 193 83.72 -84.28 12.82
N LEU A 194 84.24 -83.05 12.75
CA LEU A 194 85.63 -82.74 13.10
C LEU A 194 85.92 -82.94 14.60
N LEU A 195 84.94 -82.71 15.47
CA LEU A 195 85.05 -82.95 16.91
C LEU A 195 84.99 -84.43 17.26
N GLU A 196 84.18 -85.26 16.59
CA GLU A 196 84.31 -86.73 16.68
C GLU A 196 85.71 -87.19 16.27
N GLN A 197 86.29 -86.57 15.24
CA GLN A 197 87.66 -86.85 14.80
C GLN A 197 88.73 -86.41 15.83
N LYS A 198 88.50 -85.30 16.55
CA LYS A 198 89.38 -84.82 17.64
C LYS A 198 89.17 -85.51 18.99
N LYS A 199 88.03 -86.18 19.22
CA LYS A 199 87.76 -86.91 20.49
C LYS A 199 88.63 -88.16 20.66
N ASN A 200 89.38 -88.56 19.62
CA ASN A 200 90.41 -89.60 19.68
C ASN A 200 91.84 -89.08 19.96
N THR A 201 92.04 -87.78 20.17
CA THR A 201 93.39 -87.25 20.46
C THR A 201 93.39 -86.19 21.55
N ASN A 202 93.76 -86.66 22.73
CA ASN A 202 94.45 -85.94 23.82
C ASN A 202 93.63 -85.05 24.76
N ALA A 203 93.64 -85.51 26.01
CA ALA A 203 93.66 -84.71 27.23
C ALA A 203 95.00 -83.95 27.33
N ASP A 204 95.01 -82.73 27.88
CA ASP A 204 95.48 -82.45 29.24
C ASP A 204 95.81 -80.95 29.50
N ASN A 205 95.45 -80.50 30.71
CA ASN A 205 96.01 -79.42 31.55
C ASN A 205 96.35 -78.01 31.01
N SER A 206 95.83 -76.96 31.68
CA SER A 206 96.59 -76.17 32.68
C SER A 206 95.84 -74.90 33.13
N ARG A 207 96.03 -74.54 34.41
CA ARG A 207 95.48 -73.38 35.15
C ARG A 207 95.93 -72.03 34.56
N PRO A 208 95.11 -70.95 34.63
CA PRO A 208 95.45 -69.67 34.03
C PRO A 208 96.36 -68.83 34.93
N ASP A 209 97.41 -68.30 34.30
CA ASP A 209 98.35 -67.32 34.84
C ASP A 209 97.67 -65.99 35.15
N THR A 210 98.17 -65.28 36.17
CA THR A 210 97.73 -63.93 36.57
C THR A 210 97.81 -62.88 35.45
N SER A 211 98.55 -63.16 34.36
CA SER A 211 98.56 -62.36 33.13
C SER A 211 97.27 -62.49 32.31
N GLU A 212 96.65 -63.68 32.27
CA GLU A 212 95.36 -63.91 31.61
C GLU A 212 94.24 -63.18 32.36
N LEU A 213 94.30 -63.15 33.71
CA LEU A 213 93.37 -62.37 34.52
C LEU A 213 93.44 -60.87 34.20
N ILE A 214 94.64 -60.31 33.97
CA ILE A 214 94.80 -58.89 33.57
C ILE A 214 94.25 -58.66 32.15
N ALA A 215 94.50 -59.58 31.21
CA ALA A 215 93.95 -59.49 29.85
C ALA A 215 92.43 -59.60 29.84
N THR A 216 91.84 -60.48 30.67
CA THR A 216 90.38 -60.58 30.83
C THR A 216 89.79 -59.34 31.48
N ASN A 217 90.43 -58.75 32.49
CA ASN A 217 89.98 -57.49 33.09
C ASN A 217 89.98 -56.35 32.07
N LYS A 218 91.05 -56.21 31.27
CA LYS A 218 91.10 -55.20 30.21
C LYS A 218 90.02 -55.41 29.15
N LYS A 219 89.72 -56.67 28.81
CA LYS A 219 88.61 -57.02 27.90
C LYS A 219 87.24 -56.69 28.51
N LEU A 220 87.06 -56.98 29.79
CA LEU A 220 85.85 -56.64 30.54
C LEU A 220 85.67 -55.12 30.64
N GLU A 221 86.74 -54.34 30.81
CA GLU A 221 86.69 -52.87 30.78
C GLU A 221 86.28 -52.33 29.41
N THR A 222 86.81 -52.88 28.32
CA THR A 222 86.38 -52.49 26.96
C THR A 222 84.94 -52.88 26.68
N ASP A 223 84.51 -54.06 27.13
CA ASP A 223 83.13 -54.53 26.97
C ASP A 223 82.16 -53.69 27.82
N LEU A 224 82.55 -53.31 29.04
CA LEU A 224 81.78 -52.43 29.93
C LEU A 224 81.65 -51.03 29.33
N SER A 225 82.74 -50.48 28.78
CA SER A 225 82.71 -49.21 28.05
C SER A 225 81.77 -49.27 26.84
N PHE A 226 81.87 -50.33 26.02
CA PHE A 226 80.98 -50.54 24.87
C PHE A 226 79.51 -50.72 25.29
N LYS A 227 79.23 -51.49 26.34
CA LYS A 227 77.86 -51.63 26.86
C LYS A 227 77.32 -50.34 27.45
N THR A 228 78.18 -49.50 28.02
CA THR A 228 77.80 -48.18 28.51
C THR A 228 77.44 -47.23 27.36
N THR A 229 78.15 -47.27 26.24
CA THR A 229 77.80 -46.46 25.06
C THR A 229 76.53 -46.97 24.39
N GLU A 230 76.34 -48.28 24.29
CA GLU A 230 75.10 -48.91 23.78
C GLU A 230 73.89 -48.55 24.66
N LEU A 231 74.03 -48.58 25.99
CA LEU A 231 73.00 -48.14 26.93
C LEU A 231 72.65 -46.65 26.76
N LYS A 232 73.67 -45.79 26.59
CA LYS A 232 73.45 -44.36 26.34
C LYS A 232 72.70 -44.12 25.03
N TYR A 233 73.04 -44.86 23.98
CA TYR A 233 72.33 -44.79 22.71
C TYR A 233 70.87 -45.22 22.85
N ALA A 234 70.62 -46.37 23.48
CA ALA A 234 69.26 -46.85 23.76
C ALA A 234 68.45 -45.89 24.64
N HIS A 235 69.09 -45.23 25.61
CA HIS A 235 68.42 -44.23 26.44
C HIS A 235 68.02 -42.98 25.64
N ASN A 236 68.87 -42.53 24.72
CA ASN A 236 68.57 -41.38 23.85
C ASN A 236 67.45 -41.70 22.84
N THR A 237 67.41 -42.92 22.29
CA THR A 237 66.33 -43.34 21.39
C THR A 237 65.00 -43.46 22.13
N ILE A 238 64.99 -44.00 23.35
CA ILE A 238 63.78 -44.04 24.19
C ILE A 238 63.26 -42.62 24.45
N LYS A 239 64.14 -41.67 24.84
CA LYS A 239 63.75 -40.26 25.05
C LYS A 239 63.15 -39.61 23.80
N ALA A 240 63.69 -39.90 22.62
CA ALA A 240 63.14 -39.38 21.37
C ALA A 240 61.71 -39.91 21.15
N VAL A 241 61.50 -41.22 21.32
CA VAL A 241 60.17 -41.85 21.20
C VAL A 241 59.19 -41.34 22.25
N GLU A 242 59.63 -41.11 23.48
CA GLU A 242 58.80 -40.52 24.54
C GLU A 242 58.32 -39.11 24.19
N ASN A 243 59.19 -38.30 23.58
CA ASN A 243 58.83 -36.95 23.13
C ASN A 243 57.87 -36.99 21.95
N ASP A 244 58.09 -37.88 20.98
CA ASP A 244 57.19 -38.07 19.84
C ASP A 244 55.81 -38.55 20.30
N LEU A 245 55.76 -39.47 21.28
CA LEU A 245 54.52 -39.94 21.89
C LEU A 245 53.78 -38.80 22.59
N LYS A 246 54.48 -37.96 23.36
CA LYS A 246 53.86 -36.77 24.00
C LYS A 246 53.26 -35.83 22.97
N ARG A 247 53.99 -35.53 21.89
CA ARG A 247 53.50 -34.67 20.81
C ARG A 247 52.27 -35.26 20.12
N ALA A 248 52.24 -36.58 19.90
CA ALA A 248 51.09 -37.27 19.34
C ALA A 248 49.87 -37.22 20.27
N LEU A 249 50.07 -37.37 21.58
CA LEU A 249 49.00 -37.23 22.58
C LEU A 249 48.43 -35.80 22.64
N GLU A 250 49.30 -34.78 22.59
CA GLU A 250 48.88 -33.37 22.52
C GLU A 250 48.08 -33.08 21.24
N LEU A 251 48.52 -33.61 20.10
CA LEU A 251 47.80 -33.48 18.85
C LEU A 251 46.43 -34.16 18.90
N ASN A 252 46.34 -35.37 19.45
CA ASN A 252 45.06 -36.05 19.64
C ASN A 252 44.11 -35.26 20.53
N ALA A 253 44.60 -34.72 21.65
CA ALA A 253 43.77 -33.88 22.53
C ALA A 253 43.27 -32.60 21.82
N HIS A 254 44.09 -32.02 20.93
CA HIS A 254 43.67 -30.89 20.12
C HIS A 254 42.57 -31.27 19.11
N LEU A 255 42.76 -32.38 18.39
CA LEU A 255 41.78 -32.90 17.43
C LEU A 255 40.46 -33.28 18.11
N GLU A 256 40.51 -33.87 19.31
CA GLU A 256 39.30 -34.17 20.11
C GLU A 256 38.53 -32.90 20.46
N LYS A 257 39.23 -31.82 20.84
CA LYS A 257 38.60 -30.51 21.13
C LYS A 257 38.00 -29.86 19.88
N GLU A 258 38.64 -29.98 18.73
CA GLU A 258 38.10 -29.49 17.46
C GLU A 258 36.88 -30.30 17.01
N LEU A 259 36.93 -31.62 17.18
CA LEU A 259 35.78 -32.51 16.92
C LEU A 259 34.59 -32.14 17.80
N GLU A 260 34.81 -31.89 19.09
CA GLU A 260 33.75 -31.47 20.02
C GLU A 260 33.13 -30.13 19.60
N LYS A 261 33.96 -29.14 19.22
CA LYS A 261 33.47 -27.86 18.69
C LYS A 261 32.65 -28.03 17.42
N ALA A 262 33.13 -28.84 16.47
CA ALA A 262 32.43 -29.13 15.23
C ALA A 262 31.11 -29.88 15.47
N GLN A 263 31.08 -30.79 16.44
CA GLN A 263 29.85 -31.47 16.84
C GLN A 263 28.85 -30.51 17.50
N LYS A 264 29.32 -29.56 18.31
CA LYS A 264 28.46 -28.55 18.93
C LYS A 264 27.82 -27.64 17.87
N THR A 265 28.62 -27.12 16.93
CA THR A 265 28.09 -26.27 15.85
C THR A 265 27.14 -27.06 14.93
N ALA A 266 27.42 -28.33 14.66
CA ALA A 266 26.51 -29.18 13.90
C ALA A 266 25.15 -29.38 14.60
N ARG A 267 25.13 -29.52 15.93
CA ARG A 267 23.89 -29.59 16.73
C ARG A 267 23.12 -28.28 16.66
N GLU A 268 23.78 -27.15 16.90
CA GLU A 268 23.17 -25.81 16.82
C GLU A 268 22.56 -25.54 15.42
N ASN A 269 23.27 -25.94 14.36
CA ASN A 269 22.76 -25.84 12.99
C ASN A 269 21.56 -26.77 12.77
N THR A 270 21.59 -27.99 13.30
CA THR A 270 20.46 -28.94 13.19
C THR A 270 19.21 -28.41 13.89
N ASP A 271 19.37 -27.82 15.07
CA ASP A 271 18.25 -27.22 15.81
C ASP A 271 17.71 -25.97 15.11
N SER A 272 18.59 -25.12 14.56
CA SER A 272 18.19 -23.97 13.74
C SER A 272 17.42 -24.39 12.48
N ILE A 273 17.85 -25.48 11.82
CA ILE A 273 17.15 -26.04 10.66
C ILE A 273 15.75 -26.54 11.05
N LYS A 274 15.60 -27.21 12.21
CA LYS A 274 14.28 -27.65 12.69
C LYS A 274 13.36 -26.47 12.97
N GLU A 275 13.85 -25.42 13.62
CA GLU A 275 13.07 -24.21 13.89
C GLU A 275 12.58 -23.54 12.58
N ILE A 276 13.46 -23.45 11.57
CA ILE A 276 13.09 -22.94 10.25
C ILE A 276 12.05 -23.84 9.56
N GLN A 277 12.20 -25.16 9.67
CA GLN A 277 11.25 -26.12 9.10
C GLN A 277 9.87 -26.03 9.76
N GLU A 278 9.81 -25.88 11.09
CA GLU A 278 8.56 -25.68 11.83
C GLU A 278 7.87 -24.38 11.41
N LYS A 279 8.63 -23.28 11.31
CA LYS A 279 8.11 -21.97 10.86
C LYS A 279 7.63 -22.01 9.41
N LEU A 280 8.33 -22.73 8.54
CA LEU A 280 7.90 -22.94 7.16
C LEU A 280 6.59 -23.75 7.10
N GLN A 281 6.45 -24.76 7.95
CA GLN A 281 5.23 -25.56 8.03
C GLN A 281 4.05 -24.73 8.56
N GLU A 282 4.29 -23.86 9.55
CA GLU A 282 3.27 -22.93 10.07
C GLU A 282 2.82 -21.93 9.00
N LEU A 283 3.76 -21.25 8.33
CA LEU A 283 3.44 -20.34 7.22
C LEU A 283 2.74 -21.05 6.05
N SER A 284 3.11 -22.30 5.76
CA SER A 284 2.42 -23.10 4.75
C SER A 284 0.96 -23.39 5.15
N LYS A 285 0.69 -23.70 6.42
CA LYS A 285 -0.68 -23.89 6.91
C LYS A 285 -1.46 -22.59 6.82
N GLU A 286 -0.88 -21.48 7.25
CA GLU A 286 -1.50 -20.16 7.17
C GLU A 286 -1.85 -19.79 5.71
N ASN A 287 -0.92 -20.01 4.77
CA ASN A 287 -1.16 -19.73 3.35
C ASN A 287 -2.33 -20.54 2.79
N VAL A 288 -2.45 -21.83 3.16
CA VAL A 288 -3.61 -22.66 2.77
C VAL A 288 -4.90 -22.08 3.35
N THR A 289 -4.92 -21.72 4.63
CA THR A 289 -6.13 -21.13 5.25
C THR A 289 -6.51 -19.79 4.63
N LEU A 290 -5.54 -18.94 4.28
CA LEU A 290 -5.78 -17.68 3.58
C LEU A 290 -6.27 -17.89 2.15
N GLN A 291 -5.76 -18.90 1.44
CA GLN A 291 -6.27 -19.28 0.11
C GLN A 291 -7.72 -19.78 0.18
N GLU A 292 -8.06 -20.57 1.19
CA GLU A 292 -9.43 -21.03 1.43
C GLU A 292 -10.36 -19.86 1.75
N ALA A 293 -9.96 -18.96 2.66
CA ALA A 293 -10.73 -17.76 2.98
C ALA A 293 -10.92 -16.84 1.76
N LEU A 294 -9.89 -16.67 0.93
CA LEU A 294 -9.97 -15.92 -0.33
C LEU A 294 -10.94 -16.59 -1.32
N ARG A 295 -10.89 -17.92 -1.43
CA ARG A 295 -11.80 -18.69 -2.29
C ARG A 295 -13.24 -18.56 -1.82
N GLU A 296 -13.49 -18.64 -0.52
CA GLU A 296 -14.82 -18.46 0.08
C GLU A 296 -15.33 -17.04 -0.14
N ALA A 297 -14.51 -16.01 0.11
CA ALA A 297 -14.88 -14.62 -0.15
C ALA A 297 -15.23 -14.41 -1.63
N LYS A 298 -14.43 -14.95 -2.57
CA LYS A 298 -14.73 -14.90 -4.01
C LYS A 298 -16.04 -15.60 -4.36
N ALA A 299 -16.32 -16.76 -3.76
CA ALA A 299 -17.58 -17.47 -3.95
C ALA A 299 -18.78 -16.65 -3.44
N ASN A 300 -18.64 -16.00 -2.29
CA ASN A 300 -19.68 -15.14 -1.71
C ASN A 300 -19.93 -13.90 -2.57
N TYR A 301 -18.87 -13.24 -3.07
CA TYR A 301 -19.03 -12.10 -3.97
C TYR A 301 -19.68 -12.50 -5.31
N THR A 302 -19.28 -13.62 -5.90
CA THR A 302 -19.89 -14.10 -7.15
C THR A 302 -21.34 -14.50 -6.97
N ALA A 303 -21.70 -15.12 -5.84
CA ALA A 303 -23.09 -15.41 -5.49
C ALA A 303 -23.92 -14.13 -5.31
N SER A 304 -23.37 -13.12 -4.64
CA SER A 304 -24.02 -11.83 -4.43
C SER A 304 -24.24 -11.07 -5.75
N VAL A 305 -23.23 -11.02 -6.62
CA VAL A 305 -23.36 -10.44 -7.97
C VAL A 305 -24.46 -11.13 -8.77
N LYS A 306 -24.50 -12.47 -8.75
CA LYS A 306 -25.55 -13.23 -9.43
C LYS A 306 -26.95 -12.92 -8.88
N ASP A 307 -27.10 -12.81 -7.56
CA ASP A 307 -28.38 -12.44 -6.94
C ASP A 307 -28.82 -11.02 -7.33
N PHE A 308 -27.88 -10.07 -7.42
CA PHE A 308 -28.17 -8.73 -7.93
C PHE A 308 -28.56 -8.73 -9.41
N ASP A 309 -27.86 -9.48 -10.26
CA ASP A 309 -28.20 -9.63 -11.68
C ASP A 309 -29.58 -10.27 -11.85
N ASP A 310 -29.91 -11.31 -11.08
CA ASP A 310 -31.23 -11.95 -11.10
C ASP A 310 -32.34 -10.97 -10.68
N LYS A 311 -32.09 -10.13 -9.67
CA LYS A 311 -33.03 -9.07 -9.23
C LYS A 311 -33.19 -7.98 -10.28
N LEU A 312 -32.10 -7.55 -10.90
CA LEU A 312 -32.09 -6.58 -12.00
C LEU A 312 -32.84 -7.11 -13.22
N SER A 313 -32.62 -8.37 -13.59
CA SER A 313 -33.33 -9.03 -14.70
C SER A 313 -34.84 -9.05 -14.43
N LYS A 314 -35.26 -9.53 -13.25
CA LYS A 314 -36.69 -9.57 -12.86
C LYS A 314 -37.34 -8.18 -12.88
N SER A 315 -36.66 -7.17 -12.34
CA SER A 315 -37.15 -5.78 -12.36
C SER A 315 -37.27 -5.26 -13.80
N THR A 316 -36.27 -5.53 -14.63
CA THR A 316 -36.27 -5.16 -16.05
C THR A 316 -37.43 -5.82 -16.80
N ASP A 317 -37.69 -7.11 -16.54
CA ASP A 317 -38.80 -7.85 -17.15
C ASP A 317 -40.16 -7.28 -16.75
N VAL A 318 -40.33 -6.92 -15.47
CA VAL A 318 -41.55 -6.25 -14.97
C VAL A 318 -41.75 -4.89 -15.64
N ILE A 319 -40.71 -4.07 -15.72
CA ILE A 319 -40.78 -2.76 -16.39
C ILE A 319 -41.12 -2.92 -17.86
N LYS A 320 -40.49 -3.89 -18.55
CA LYS A 320 -40.74 -4.19 -19.95
C LYS A 320 -42.18 -4.63 -20.19
N LYS A 321 -42.73 -5.50 -19.32
CA LYS A 321 -44.14 -5.93 -19.39
C LYS A 321 -45.10 -4.76 -19.17
N ASN A 322 -44.83 -3.90 -18.19
CA ASN A 322 -45.63 -2.70 -17.93
C ASN A 322 -45.59 -1.71 -19.11
N LEU A 323 -44.41 -1.52 -19.72
CA LEU A 323 -44.25 -0.66 -20.89
C LEU A 323 -45.04 -1.21 -22.08
N GLN A 324 -44.98 -2.53 -22.31
CA GLN A 324 -45.73 -3.18 -23.37
C GLN A 324 -47.25 -3.04 -23.16
N GLN A 325 -47.73 -3.25 -21.93
CA GLN A 325 -49.14 -3.01 -21.59
C GLN A 325 -49.54 -1.55 -21.85
N LYS A 326 -48.69 -0.58 -21.48
CA LYS A 326 -48.97 0.84 -21.74
C LYS A 326 -48.98 1.19 -23.22
N LEU A 327 -48.17 0.52 -24.04
CA LEU A 327 -48.22 0.67 -25.50
C LEU A 327 -49.52 0.12 -26.07
N GLU A 328 -49.95 -1.07 -25.65
CA GLU A 328 -51.23 -1.67 -26.08
C GLU A 328 -52.44 -0.80 -25.66
N GLU A 329 -52.45 -0.29 -24.43
CA GLU A 329 -53.47 0.66 -23.97
C GLU A 329 -53.50 1.94 -24.82
N ASN A 330 -52.32 2.43 -25.23
CA ASN A 330 -52.21 3.64 -26.05
C ASN A 330 -52.67 3.39 -27.50
N GLU A 331 -52.37 2.22 -28.08
CA GLU A 331 -52.90 1.80 -29.38
C GLU A 331 -54.43 1.67 -29.35
N GLN A 332 -54.99 1.09 -28.28
CA GLN A 332 -56.44 1.02 -28.08
C GLN A 332 -57.07 2.41 -27.99
N LEU A 333 -56.48 3.33 -27.21
CA LEU A 333 -56.96 4.71 -27.12
C LEU A 333 -56.86 5.44 -28.46
N GLN A 334 -55.80 5.19 -29.24
CA GLN A 334 -55.64 5.79 -30.56
C GLN A 334 -56.70 5.26 -31.55
N SER A 335 -57.00 3.96 -31.51
CA SER A 335 -58.08 3.37 -32.32
C SER A 335 -59.45 3.93 -31.94
N ILE A 336 -59.75 4.07 -30.64
CA ILE A 336 -61.00 4.71 -30.17
C ILE A 336 -61.06 6.18 -30.62
N SER A 337 -59.94 6.90 -30.54
CA SER A 337 -59.87 8.29 -31.00
C SER A 337 -60.07 8.42 -32.50
N GLU A 338 -59.56 7.48 -33.30
CA GLU A 338 -59.79 7.41 -34.74
C GLU A 338 -61.27 7.14 -35.04
N GLN A 339 -61.88 6.17 -34.36
CA GLN A 339 -63.32 5.86 -34.51
C GLN A 339 -64.20 7.06 -34.16
N LEU A 340 -63.95 7.73 -33.03
CA LEU A 340 -64.65 8.97 -32.65
C LEU A 340 -64.40 10.10 -33.66
N GLY A 341 -63.19 10.18 -34.22
CA GLY A 341 -62.86 11.09 -35.31
C GLY A 341 -63.71 10.86 -36.55
N GLU A 342 -63.87 9.60 -36.96
CA GLU A 342 -64.74 9.20 -38.08
C GLU A 342 -66.23 9.43 -37.80
N GLU A 343 -66.68 9.19 -36.57
CA GLU A 343 -68.06 9.50 -36.17
C GLU A 343 -68.32 11.00 -36.20
N LEU A 344 -67.38 11.82 -35.73
CA LEU A 344 -67.48 13.27 -35.80
C LEU A 344 -67.49 13.80 -37.23
N THR A 345 -66.70 13.22 -38.15
CA THR A 345 -66.74 13.62 -39.57
C THR A 345 -68.07 13.26 -40.21
N LYS A 346 -68.61 12.06 -39.96
CA LYS A 346 -69.95 11.64 -40.42
C LYS A 346 -71.05 12.57 -39.89
N LEU A 347 -71.06 12.85 -38.58
CA LEU A 347 -72.01 13.78 -37.97
C LEU A 347 -71.90 15.18 -38.57
N ARG A 348 -70.68 15.64 -38.89
CA ARG A 348 -70.45 16.94 -39.52
C ARG A 348 -70.94 16.98 -40.97
N GLU A 349 -70.78 15.89 -41.72
CA GLU A 349 -71.36 15.73 -43.07
C GLU A 349 -72.89 15.71 -43.01
N GLU A 350 -73.48 14.93 -42.10
CA GLU A 350 -74.94 14.90 -41.91
C GLU A 350 -75.49 16.28 -41.53
N LEU A 351 -74.81 16.99 -40.61
CA LEU A 351 -75.18 18.35 -40.24
C LEU A 351 -75.07 19.31 -41.43
N SER A 352 -74.02 19.19 -42.24
CA SER A 352 -73.85 19.97 -43.47
C SER A 352 -74.99 19.73 -44.46
N GLN A 353 -75.35 18.46 -44.70
CA GLN A 353 -76.46 18.09 -45.56
C GLN A 353 -77.80 18.63 -45.03
N ARG A 354 -78.02 18.59 -43.71
CA ARG A 354 -79.21 19.18 -43.06
C ARG A 354 -79.24 20.70 -43.22
N ILE A 355 -78.11 21.39 -43.09
CA ILE A 355 -78.02 22.84 -43.30
C ILE A 355 -78.37 23.19 -44.75
N GLU A 356 -77.83 22.44 -45.72
CA GLU A 356 -78.14 22.61 -47.14
C GLU A 356 -79.63 22.41 -47.43
N GLN A 357 -80.24 21.36 -46.86
CA GLN A 357 -81.69 21.13 -46.93
C GLN A 357 -82.50 22.28 -46.33
N VAL A 358 -82.07 22.83 -45.18
CA VAL A 358 -82.74 23.97 -44.53
C VAL A 358 -82.62 25.24 -45.38
N ASP A 359 -81.46 25.48 -46.00
CA ASP A 359 -81.26 26.63 -46.89
C ASP A 359 -82.08 26.51 -48.18
N ASP A 360 -82.22 25.30 -48.73
CA ASP A 360 -83.11 25.04 -49.86
C ASP A 360 -84.58 25.24 -49.49
N LEU A 361 -85.02 24.77 -48.32
CA LEU A 361 -86.37 25.02 -47.80
C LEU A 361 -86.61 26.51 -47.54
N LYS A 362 -85.61 27.25 -47.03
CA LYS A 362 -85.70 28.71 -46.88
C LYS A 362 -85.78 29.42 -48.22
N LYS A 363 -85.05 28.98 -49.25
CA LYS A 363 -85.17 29.50 -50.62
C LYS A 363 -86.56 29.23 -51.22
N GLN A 364 -87.13 28.06 -50.96
CA GLN A 364 -88.50 27.73 -51.37
C GLN A 364 -89.55 28.56 -50.61
N LEU A 365 -89.33 28.82 -49.33
CA LEU A 365 -90.21 29.67 -48.51
C LEU A 365 -90.10 31.16 -48.90
N ALA A 366 -88.92 31.64 -49.28
CA ALA A 366 -88.70 32.99 -49.77
C ALA A 366 -89.33 33.27 -51.16
N ALA A 367 -89.64 32.23 -51.94
CA ALA A 367 -90.34 32.35 -53.21
C ALA A 367 -91.86 32.58 -53.06
N VAL A 368 -92.43 32.43 -51.85
CA VAL A 368 -93.84 32.66 -51.56
C VAL A 368 -93.99 33.76 -50.49
N LYS A 369 -94.15 35.00 -50.98
CA LYS A 369 -94.54 36.25 -50.29
C LYS A 369 -93.51 37.02 -49.45
N ALA A 370 -93.49 38.32 -49.74
CA ALA A 370 -93.10 39.45 -48.92
C ALA A 370 -94.36 40.34 -48.69
N PRO A 371 -94.39 41.43 -47.86
CA PRO A 371 -93.68 41.76 -46.62
C PRO A 371 -94.60 42.42 -45.52
N LEU A 372 -94.00 42.94 -44.42
CA LEU A 372 -94.48 43.99 -43.47
C LEU A 372 -95.57 43.59 -42.42
N THR A 373 -95.75 44.12 -41.20
CA THR A 373 -95.10 45.08 -40.26
C THR A 373 -95.90 45.11 -38.93
N LEU A 374 -95.19 45.25 -37.79
CA LEU A 374 -95.46 46.05 -36.56
C LEU A 374 -96.63 45.82 -35.57
N ARG A 375 -96.27 46.10 -34.29
CA ARG A 375 -97.02 46.65 -33.10
C ARG A 375 -97.75 45.64 -32.17
N THR A 376 -97.79 45.73 -30.82
CA THR A 376 -97.15 46.52 -29.72
C THR A 376 -97.65 45.95 -28.36
N ASN A 377 -96.82 45.98 -27.29
CA ASN A 377 -97.12 46.27 -25.86
C ASN A 377 -98.02 45.29 -25.03
N ILE A 378 -97.89 44.97 -23.72
CA ILE A 378 -97.13 45.49 -22.55
C ILE A 378 -97.32 44.55 -21.31
N ARG A 379 -96.28 44.39 -20.45
CA ARG A 379 -96.21 44.14 -18.96
C ARG A 379 -96.73 42.81 -18.33
N LYS A 380 -96.17 42.21 -17.25
CA LYS A 380 -95.30 42.64 -16.11
C LYS A 380 -94.72 41.42 -15.32
N ASP A 381 -93.57 41.63 -14.64
CA ASP A 381 -92.97 40.99 -13.42
C ASP A 381 -92.76 39.44 -13.36
N ASP A 382 -91.72 38.84 -12.78
CA ASP A 382 -90.73 39.28 -11.77
C ASP A 382 -89.46 38.37 -11.76
N SER A 383 -88.34 38.90 -11.24
CA SER A 383 -87.15 38.23 -10.65
C SER A 383 -86.11 37.39 -11.47
N ARG A 384 -84.96 38.06 -11.69
CA ARG A 384 -83.50 37.66 -11.67
C ARG A 384 -83.10 36.34 -10.95
N PRO A 385 -81.86 35.76 -11.12
CA PRO A 385 -80.60 36.48 -11.42
C PRO A 385 -79.52 35.84 -12.36
N SER A 386 -78.67 36.74 -12.90
CA SER A 386 -77.20 36.74 -13.24
C SER A 386 -76.37 35.43 -13.19
N SER A 387 -75.25 35.20 -13.91
CA SER A 387 -74.40 35.85 -14.94
C SER A 387 -73.23 34.84 -15.27
N PRO A 388 -72.02 35.18 -15.80
CA PRO A 388 -71.43 34.44 -16.95
C PRO A 388 -70.01 33.83 -16.74
N SER A 389 -69.55 33.09 -17.76
CA SER A 389 -68.14 32.93 -18.24
C SER A 389 -67.07 32.12 -17.44
N PRO A 390 -65.96 31.69 -18.11
CA PRO A 390 -65.14 30.50 -17.76
C PRO A 390 -63.72 30.79 -17.22
N SER A 391 -63.07 29.74 -16.66
CA SER A 391 -61.61 29.38 -16.65
C SER A 391 -61.03 28.96 -15.28
N LEU A 392 -60.08 28.00 -15.34
CA LEU A 392 -59.03 27.52 -14.40
C LEU A 392 -58.64 28.50 -13.24
N LYS A 393 -58.22 28.14 -12.01
CA LYS A 393 -57.39 27.03 -11.47
C LYS A 393 -57.32 27.12 -9.91
N THR A 394 -57.06 25.98 -9.25
CA THR A 394 -56.39 25.74 -7.93
C THR A 394 -57.07 25.96 -6.56
N LEU A 395 -56.92 24.88 -5.77
CA LEU A 395 -56.57 24.75 -4.34
C LEU A 395 -57.68 24.57 -3.26
N SER A 396 -57.57 23.41 -2.60
CA SER A 396 -57.65 23.20 -1.14
C SER A 396 -58.85 22.40 -0.58
N ARG A 397 -58.52 21.15 -0.26
CA ARG A 397 -58.80 20.44 1.02
C ARG A 397 -60.17 19.74 1.18
N PRO A 398 -60.16 18.41 1.41
CA PRO A 398 -61.27 17.70 2.03
C PRO A 398 -61.13 17.72 3.56
N SER A 399 -62.25 17.83 4.25
CA SER A 399 -62.40 17.52 5.67
C SER A 399 -63.33 16.32 5.84
N SER A 400 -62.82 15.23 6.39
CA SER A 400 -63.50 14.26 7.26
C SER A 400 -62.51 13.11 7.50
N THR A 401 -61.63 13.24 8.49
CA THR A 401 -61.77 12.59 9.82
C THR A 401 -61.94 11.08 9.72
N HIS A 402 -60.85 10.35 9.92
CA HIS A 402 -60.61 9.58 11.13
C HIS A 402 -59.11 9.37 11.26
N ASN A 403 -58.50 9.83 12.36
CA ASN A 403 -57.34 9.22 13.00
C ASN A 403 -57.32 9.69 14.45
N SER A 404 -57.24 8.71 15.35
CA SER A 404 -57.48 8.79 16.78
C SER A 404 -56.33 9.48 17.54
N LEU A 405 -56.66 10.07 18.68
CA LEU A 405 -55.75 10.72 19.64
C LEU A 405 -54.63 9.80 20.18
N SER A 406 -54.69 8.50 19.89
CA SER A 406 -53.73 7.48 20.32
C SER A 406 -52.40 7.49 19.54
N ASP A 407 -52.33 8.15 18.36
CA ASP A 407 -51.13 8.11 17.50
C ASP A 407 -50.16 9.27 17.74
N LEU A 408 -50.59 10.31 18.47
CA LEU A 408 -49.78 11.51 18.77
C LEU A 408 -49.10 11.47 20.15
N LEU A 409 -49.48 10.52 21.01
CA LEU A 409 -48.83 10.32 22.32
C LEU A 409 -47.71 9.26 22.28
N SER A 410 -47.69 8.40 21.28
CA SER A 410 -46.66 7.37 21.08
C SER A 410 -45.30 7.95 20.63
N ASP A 411 -45.30 9.12 19.97
CA ASP A 411 -44.08 9.73 19.41
C ASP A 411 -43.37 10.68 20.40
N THR A 412 -43.97 10.92 21.58
CA THR A 412 -43.39 11.79 22.62
C THR A 412 -42.65 11.00 23.71
N GLU A 413 -43.01 9.74 23.97
CA GLU A 413 -42.25 8.86 24.88
C GLU A 413 -40.94 8.38 24.25
N GLY A 414 -40.86 8.27 22.92
CA GLY A 414 -39.63 7.91 22.21
C GLY A 414 -38.54 9.00 22.23
N ARG A 415 -38.91 10.28 22.41
CA ARG A 415 -37.95 11.40 22.39
C ARG A 415 -37.29 11.68 23.73
N ILE A 416 -37.92 11.30 24.85
CA ILE A 416 -37.32 11.44 26.18
C ILE A 416 -36.34 10.29 26.45
N SER A 417 -36.58 9.09 25.90
CA SER A 417 -35.62 7.99 25.94
C SER A 417 -34.37 8.25 25.08
N MET A 418 -34.48 9.02 23.99
CA MET A 418 -33.37 9.25 23.05
C MET A 418 -32.32 10.25 23.56
N VAL A 419 -32.66 11.09 24.53
CA VAL A 419 -31.73 12.04 25.17
C VAL A 419 -30.94 11.38 26.31
N SER A 420 -31.49 10.35 26.95
CA SER A 420 -30.77 9.56 27.96
C SER A 420 -29.91 8.44 27.34
N THR A 421 -30.29 7.87 26.19
CA THR A 421 -29.47 6.85 25.48
C THR A 421 -28.35 7.46 24.65
N SER A 422 -28.49 8.69 24.17
CA SER A 422 -27.42 9.37 23.42
C SER A 422 -26.20 9.70 24.29
N SER A 423 -26.35 9.94 25.59
CA SER A 423 -25.20 10.13 26.49
C SER A 423 -24.43 8.84 26.81
N LEU A 424 -25.10 7.68 26.79
CA LEU A 424 -24.47 6.37 27.03
C LEU A 424 -23.85 5.79 25.75
N GLU A 425 -24.50 5.95 24.59
CA GLU A 425 -23.93 5.55 23.29
C GLU A 425 -22.75 6.44 22.86
N SER A 426 -22.72 7.70 23.31
CA SER A 426 -21.53 8.56 23.17
C SER A 426 -20.36 8.00 23.96
N SER A 427 -20.61 7.49 25.18
CA SER A 427 -19.58 6.92 26.05
C SER A 427 -18.98 5.63 25.48
N ASP A 428 -19.78 4.75 24.87
CA ASP A 428 -19.24 3.51 24.30
C ASP A 428 -18.49 3.74 22.98
N LYS A 429 -18.95 4.68 22.14
CA LYS A 429 -18.17 5.13 20.98
C LYS A 429 -16.88 5.84 21.41
N GLU A 430 -16.93 6.64 22.46
CA GLU A 430 -15.77 7.30 23.04
C GLU A 430 -14.77 6.28 23.62
N LYS A 431 -15.23 5.22 24.30
CA LYS A 431 -14.38 4.10 24.72
C LYS A 431 -13.76 3.36 23.55
N ASP A 432 -14.50 3.15 22.46
CA ASP A 432 -13.96 2.54 21.23
C ASP A 432 -12.91 3.44 20.56
N TYR A 433 -13.13 4.76 20.54
CA TYR A 433 -12.13 5.72 20.05
C TYR A 433 -10.90 5.75 20.96
N ILE A 434 -11.07 5.68 22.28
CA ILE A 434 -9.97 5.61 23.25
C ILE A 434 -9.19 4.29 23.10
N MET A 435 -9.86 3.15 22.90
CA MET A 435 -9.19 1.87 22.64
C MET A 435 -8.41 1.90 21.32
N LYS A 436 -8.98 2.48 20.26
CA LYS A 436 -8.27 2.66 18.98
C LYS A 436 -7.08 3.61 19.12
N LEU A 437 -7.21 4.70 19.88
CA LEU A 437 -6.12 5.62 20.19
C LEU A 437 -5.01 4.92 20.97
N LYS A 438 -5.37 4.11 21.97
CA LYS A 438 -4.42 3.34 22.76
C LYS A 438 -3.69 2.31 21.90
N HIS A 439 -4.41 1.60 21.05
CA HIS A 439 -3.82 0.64 20.13
C HIS A 439 -2.90 1.31 19.09
N MET A 440 -3.31 2.46 18.53
CA MET A 440 -2.45 3.26 17.64
C MET A 440 -1.22 3.79 18.37
N ALA A 441 -1.34 4.20 19.64
CA ALA A 441 -0.20 4.63 20.45
C ALA A 441 0.75 3.46 20.77
N GLU A 442 0.22 2.26 21.03
CA GLU A 442 1.02 1.05 21.19
C GLU A 442 1.76 0.67 19.90
N MET A 443 1.07 0.68 18.75
CA MET A 443 1.72 0.43 17.46
C MET A 443 2.77 1.49 17.11
N LEU A 444 2.53 2.76 17.46
CA LEU A 444 3.50 3.83 17.28
C LEU A 444 4.73 3.62 18.16
N ASN A 445 4.53 3.30 19.44
CA ASN A 445 5.62 3.02 20.38
C ASN A 445 6.41 1.77 19.97
N GLU A 446 5.74 0.72 19.49
CA GLU A 446 6.40 -0.48 18.95
C GLU A 446 7.20 -0.14 17.68
N SER A 447 6.66 0.69 16.80
CA SER A 447 7.39 1.21 15.63
C SER A 447 8.59 2.06 16.04
N GLU A 448 8.46 2.95 17.02
CA GLU A 448 9.56 3.77 17.53
C GLU A 448 10.67 2.91 18.14
N TYR A 449 10.30 1.89 18.92
CA TYR A 449 11.24 0.93 19.48
C TYR A 449 11.98 0.14 18.38
N GLN A 450 11.25 -0.32 17.35
CA GLN A 450 11.85 -1.00 16.20
C GLN A 450 12.82 -0.08 15.45
N VAL A 451 12.45 1.19 15.23
CA VAL A 451 13.33 2.19 14.60
C VAL A 451 14.58 2.41 15.44
N GLN A 452 14.47 2.53 16.77
CA GLN A 452 15.62 2.70 17.65
C GLN A 452 16.58 1.51 17.57
N LYS A 453 16.05 0.28 17.60
CA LYS A 453 16.83 -0.95 17.45
C LYS A 453 17.54 -1.02 16.09
N LEU A 454 16.83 -0.69 15.01
CA LEU A 454 17.42 -0.65 13.66
C LEU A 454 18.53 0.40 13.56
N THR A 455 18.36 1.55 14.21
CA THR A 455 19.36 2.63 14.25
C THR A 455 20.62 2.18 15.01
N GLU A 456 20.46 1.44 16.11
CA GLU A 456 21.58 0.88 16.86
C GLU A 456 22.33 -0.20 16.06
N GLN A 457 21.59 -1.08 15.38
CA GLN A 457 22.18 -2.06 14.47
C GLN A 457 22.91 -1.40 13.30
N GLU A 458 22.36 -0.33 12.73
CA GLU A 458 23.01 0.47 11.69
C GLU A 458 24.32 1.07 12.18
N LYS A 459 24.34 1.62 13.41
CA LYS A 459 25.56 2.16 14.02
C LYS A 459 26.61 1.06 14.22
N PHE A 460 26.21 -0.09 14.74
CA PHE A 460 27.10 -1.24 14.94
C PHE A 460 27.68 -1.76 13.62
N LEU A 461 26.84 -1.94 12.59
CA LEU A 461 27.27 -2.37 11.26
C LEU A 461 28.22 -1.36 10.61
N LYS A 462 27.94 -0.06 10.75
CA LYS A 462 28.86 1.00 10.27
C LYS A 462 30.21 0.94 10.99
N GLU A 463 30.25 0.66 12.29
CA GLU A 463 31.50 0.49 13.03
C GLU A 463 32.25 -0.78 12.61
N GLU A 464 31.56 -1.89 12.39
CA GLU A 464 32.18 -3.14 11.93
C GLU A 464 32.69 -3.03 10.49
N ILE A 465 31.96 -2.39 9.59
CA ILE A 465 32.45 -2.08 8.23
C ILE A 465 33.71 -1.21 8.31
N ARG A 466 33.70 -0.15 9.12
CA ARG A 466 34.90 0.68 9.33
C ARG A 466 36.06 -0.13 9.89
N LYS A 467 35.81 -1.11 10.76
CA LYS A 467 36.85 -1.99 11.33
C LYS A 467 37.38 -3.00 10.31
N LEU A 468 36.52 -3.57 9.48
CA LEU A 468 36.90 -4.46 8.39
C LEU A 468 37.73 -3.70 7.35
N ASP A 469 37.30 -2.51 6.94
CA ASP A 469 38.06 -1.63 6.04
C ASP A 469 39.46 -1.30 6.58
N ARG A 470 39.57 -1.03 7.89
CA ARG A 470 40.88 -0.79 8.53
C ARG A 470 41.75 -2.05 8.50
N THR A 471 41.17 -3.21 8.80
CA THR A 471 41.88 -4.50 8.81
C THR A 471 42.37 -4.89 7.41
N GLU A 472 41.53 -4.70 6.39
CA GLU A 472 41.89 -4.94 4.98
C GLU A 472 42.98 -4.00 4.51
N LYS A 473 42.89 -2.71 4.84
CA LYS A 473 43.96 -1.73 4.55
C LYS A 473 45.28 -2.08 5.26
N ARG A 474 45.23 -2.72 6.44
CA ARG A 474 46.41 -3.23 7.16
C ARG A 474 47.01 -4.50 6.56
N GLN A 475 46.25 -5.29 5.79
CA GLN A 475 46.76 -6.51 5.16
C GLN A 475 47.84 -6.23 4.10
N ASN A 476 47.78 -5.07 3.44
CA ASN A 476 48.72 -4.66 2.40
C ASN A 476 49.84 -3.72 2.89
N LEU A 477 50.02 -3.61 4.21
CA LEU A 477 51.04 -2.73 4.78
C LEU A 477 52.44 -3.33 4.65
N ASN A 478 53.38 -2.53 4.16
CA ASN A 478 54.79 -2.89 4.24
C ASN A 478 55.26 -2.78 5.72
N VAL A 479 55.36 -3.94 6.37
CA VAL A 479 55.74 -4.09 7.79
C VAL A 479 57.10 -3.47 8.08
N GLU A 480 58.01 -3.44 7.10
CA GLU A 480 59.34 -2.84 7.24
C GLU A 480 59.30 -1.31 7.30
N TYR A 481 58.41 -0.68 6.51
CA TYR A 481 58.17 0.76 6.57
C TYR A 481 57.51 1.17 7.88
N LEU A 482 56.48 0.42 8.32
CA LEU A 482 55.84 0.64 9.62
C LEU A 482 56.85 0.52 10.77
N LYS A 483 57.70 -0.52 10.74
CA LYS A 483 58.78 -0.69 11.71
C LYS A 483 59.68 0.55 11.78
N ASN A 484 60.12 1.08 10.64
CA ASN A 484 61.00 2.25 10.60
C ASN A 484 60.33 3.53 11.11
N VAL A 485 59.04 3.74 10.79
CA VAL A 485 58.27 4.90 11.24
C VAL A 485 58.00 4.83 12.75
N VAL A 486 57.64 3.66 13.27
CA VAL A 486 57.41 3.44 14.71
C VAL A 486 58.72 3.55 15.49
N LEU A 487 59.81 2.97 14.98
CA LEU A 487 61.13 3.09 15.59
C LEU A 487 61.56 4.57 15.67
N LYS A 488 61.41 5.32 14.56
CA LYS A 488 61.69 6.75 14.51
C LYS A 488 60.81 7.54 15.48
N PHE A 489 59.55 7.16 15.68
CA PHE A 489 58.66 7.79 16.66
C PHE A 489 59.14 7.58 18.10
N PHE A 490 59.62 6.39 18.46
CA PHE A 490 60.17 6.13 19.80
C PHE A 490 61.52 6.81 20.03
N GLU A 491 62.39 6.88 19.01
CA GLU A 491 63.72 7.48 19.08
C GLU A 491 63.73 9.02 19.02
N SER A 492 62.66 9.63 18.51
CA SER A 492 62.54 11.08 18.35
C SER A 492 62.05 11.79 19.62
N ASN A 493 62.50 13.03 19.85
CA ASN A 493 62.02 13.90 20.94
C ASN A 493 60.57 14.37 20.67
N HIS A 494 59.86 14.84 21.71
CA HIS A 494 58.43 15.22 21.64
C HIS A 494 58.08 16.17 20.48
N VAL A 495 58.98 17.10 20.13
CA VAL A 495 58.80 18.05 19.02
C VAL A 495 58.76 17.36 17.65
N ASP A 496 59.49 16.25 17.50
CA ASP A 496 59.62 15.47 16.26
C ASP A 496 58.60 14.32 16.20
N ARG A 497 57.90 14.01 17.31
CA ARG A 497 56.84 13.00 17.39
C ARG A 497 55.51 13.49 16.83
N GLU A 498 55.14 14.75 17.05
CA GLU A 498 53.90 15.34 16.55
C GLU A 498 53.72 15.20 15.02
N PRO A 499 54.72 15.50 14.16
CA PRO A 499 54.58 15.31 12.71
C PRO A 499 54.56 13.83 12.27
N LEU A 500 54.97 12.90 13.11
CA LEU A 500 54.88 11.45 12.85
C LEU A 500 53.49 10.88 13.18
N VAL A 501 52.67 11.55 14.00
CA VAL A 501 51.31 11.10 14.37
C VAL A 501 50.38 10.93 13.15
N PRO A 502 50.29 11.88 12.20
CA PRO A 502 49.49 11.70 10.99
C PRO A 502 49.97 10.53 10.12
N VAL A 503 51.29 10.34 10.05
CA VAL A 503 51.92 9.26 9.28
C VAL A 503 51.60 7.89 9.91
N ILE A 504 51.72 7.77 11.23
CA ILE A 504 51.33 6.54 11.95
C ILE A 504 49.82 6.31 11.87
N SER A 505 49.01 7.36 11.98
CA SER A 505 47.54 7.27 11.87
C SER A 505 47.08 6.80 10.49
N THR A 506 47.77 7.20 9.43
CA THR A 506 47.46 6.82 8.05
C THR A 506 47.96 5.41 7.72
N ILE A 507 49.14 5.04 8.21
CA ILE A 507 49.70 3.70 8.05
C ILE A 507 48.86 2.68 8.84
N LEU A 508 48.63 2.91 10.13
CA LEU A 508 47.86 1.98 10.98
C LEU A 508 46.35 2.13 10.83
N GLN A 509 45.86 3.09 10.04
CA GLN A 509 44.42 3.37 9.86
C GLN A 509 43.71 3.45 11.22
N LEU A 510 44.24 4.30 12.10
CA LEU A 510 43.73 4.46 13.46
C LEU A 510 42.33 5.10 13.46
N SER A 511 41.53 4.78 14.45
CA SER A 511 40.26 5.45 14.69
C SER A 511 40.48 6.92 15.08
N PRO A 512 39.49 7.82 14.89
CA PRO A 512 39.62 9.20 15.32
C PRO A 512 39.93 9.35 16.82
N GLU A 513 39.42 8.45 17.65
CA GLU A 513 39.72 8.39 19.09
C GLU A 513 41.16 7.93 19.36
N GLU A 514 41.62 6.88 18.66
CA GLU A 514 42.99 6.36 18.78
C GLU A 514 44.03 7.40 18.31
N THR A 515 43.73 8.14 17.24
CA THR A 515 44.57 9.23 16.74
C THR A 515 44.62 10.40 17.73
N MET A 516 43.50 10.72 18.40
CA MET A 516 43.47 11.72 19.48
C MET A 516 44.32 11.28 20.67
N SER A 517 44.18 10.03 21.13
CA SER A 517 45.00 9.48 22.22
C SER A 517 46.49 9.42 21.86
N LEU A 518 46.83 9.10 20.61
CA LEU A 518 48.22 9.09 20.15
C LEU A 518 48.80 10.52 20.09
N LYS A 519 48.00 11.50 19.67
CA LYS A 519 48.37 12.92 19.66
C LYS A 519 48.59 13.45 21.08
N GLU A 520 47.71 13.11 22.02
CA GLU A 520 47.81 13.51 23.41
C GLU A 520 49.08 12.94 24.09
N ASN A 521 49.36 11.65 23.86
CA ASN A 521 50.58 10.99 24.37
C ASN A 521 51.87 11.45 23.68
N ALA A 522 51.81 11.97 22.44
CA ALA A 522 52.97 12.56 21.78
C ALA A 522 53.40 13.88 22.44
N ILE A 523 52.44 14.62 23.03
CA ILE A 523 52.63 15.95 23.61
C ILE A 523 53.02 15.89 25.11
N GLN A 524 52.62 14.86 25.85
CA GLN A 524 52.90 14.73 27.29
C GLN A 524 54.25 14.03 27.59
N SER A 525 55.09 14.64 28.43
CA SER A 525 56.34 14.05 28.98
C SER A 525 56.07 12.81 29.85
N PRO A 526 57.01 11.84 29.95
CA PRO A 526 56.76 10.57 30.62
C PRO A 526 56.68 10.76 32.14
N SER A 527 55.50 10.62 32.72
CA SER A 527 55.36 10.35 34.17
C SER A 527 54.44 9.17 34.48
N SER A 528 54.28 8.24 33.54
CA SER A 528 53.70 6.93 33.89
C SER A 528 54.25 5.84 32.97
N PRO A 529 54.64 4.67 33.53
CA PRO A 529 55.13 3.56 32.74
C PRO A 529 53.98 3.03 31.88
N VAL A 530 54.24 2.87 30.58
CA VAL A 530 53.31 2.25 29.63
C VAL A 530 53.18 0.77 30.01
N VAL A 531 52.09 0.42 30.69
CA VAL A 531 51.71 -0.98 30.93
C VAL A 531 51.17 -1.54 29.61
N LEU A 532 52.02 -2.27 28.88
CA LEU A 532 51.61 -3.06 27.73
C LEU A 532 50.86 -4.31 28.23
N GLY A 533 49.55 -4.16 28.41
CA GLY A 533 48.64 -5.29 28.59
C GLY A 533 48.45 -6.03 27.26
N PHE A 534 49.40 -6.89 26.89
CA PHE A 534 49.11 -7.93 25.91
C PHE A 534 48.15 -8.92 26.56
N GLY A 535 46.89 -8.89 26.12
CA GLY A 535 45.87 -9.85 26.52
C GLY A 535 46.37 -11.26 26.27
N VAL A 536 46.35 -12.06 27.34
CA VAL A 536 46.55 -13.50 27.33
C VAL A 536 45.44 -14.12 26.47
N LEU A 537 45.84 -14.87 25.44
CA LEU A 537 44.99 -15.74 24.62
C LEU A 537 44.62 -17.02 25.37
#